data_AF-A0A834C3Q1-F1
#
_entry.id   AF-A0A834C3Q1-F1
#
_cell.length_a   1.000
_cell.length_b   1.000
_cell.length_c   1.000
_cell.angle_alpha   90.00
_cell.angle_beta   90.00
_cell.angle_gamma   90.00
#
_symmetry.space_group_name_H-M   'P 1'
#
loop_
_entity.id
_entity.type
_entity.pdbx_description
1 polymer ?
#
loop_
_entity_poly.entity_id
_entity_poly.type
_entity_poly.pdbx_seq_one_letter_code
_entity_poly.pdbx_strand_id
1 'polypeptide(L)'
;MNWNVTELLSTLTCVEKWVCGNIINLLREENTVPFMVRYRKEMINHLDADAVRDVQMVYEELCSVAKKTHSVIQTLKKDGVLTTELEETLRSCRSADELDHVYSPYKKGSKLTKARRAKALGLEGAASALLNAPQTLDLRTWVQPATEGLSSVKEVTTGVEHILADMIAKDPETLTYVKTLCERSFVTIQSSVSKTALKEKEEKPGHKNAGAEHGRPKDIEKFQLYFEFTCNIQRIQPHQTLAINRGESLKILTVKVNIPDKVKSDFTWWCVNNRWRPKSLAKEEHRAIILNAVEDSYKRLILPFLTRSYRTKLTSEAEKESIAMFVRNLRQRLLVSPVRGCVIMGVDPGFRHGCKLAILSPTSQIIHTDVVYLHNAGQQREAEKLRHLMTKYSCTKVVIGNGTACRETETFFADLIARRFFHPLDVSYCITNEAGASIYSVSAEAVKEMPDLDPNLRSAVSIGRRVQDPLGELVKIDPKAYRDWNVSARCFCWSTEGGAGRSGTGVCQFRGCGRQHLLRDTDEARSRPQCGPGSQYNRVEGAERSVQQQGAAQAGQRHRAQVLPTVCWLHPNRPSNSAECEILSSACSNNNWKSSS
;
A
#
# COMPACT_ATOMS: atom_id res chain seq x y z
N MET A 1 23.43 -17.91 -3.75
CA MET A 1 22.34 -18.38 -2.87
C MET A 1 22.26 -19.89 -2.99
N ASN A 2 21.78 -20.59 -1.97
CA ASN A 2 21.65 -22.06 -1.99
C ASN A 2 20.31 -22.53 -2.58
N TRP A 3 19.47 -21.59 -3.02
CA TRP A 3 18.19 -21.84 -3.67
C TRP A 3 18.23 -21.41 -5.14
N ASN A 4 17.48 -22.13 -5.98
CA ASN A 4 17.24 -21.77 -7.37
C ASN A 4 16.09 -20.75 -7.44
N VAL A 5 16.35 -19.57 -8.03
CA VAL A 5 15.38 -18.46 -8.08
C VAL A 5 14.08 -18.89 -8.76
N THR A 6 14.15 -19.61 -9.87
CA THR A 6 12.99 -20.02 -10.65
C THR A 6 12.12 -21.03 -9.90
N GLU A 7 12.75 -21.96 -9.19
CA GLU A 7 12.05 -22.98 -8.41
C GLU A 7 11.39 -22.39 -7.16
N LEU A 8 12.10 -21.51 -6.46
CA LEU A 8 11.56 -20.80 -5.32
C LEU A 8 10.42 -19.87 -5.74
N LEU A 9 10.57 -19.16 -6.86
CA LEU A 9 9.52 -18.30 -7.40
C LEU A 9 8.27 -19.10 -7.77
N SER A 10 8.43 -20.25 -8.42
CA SER A 10 7.34 -21.17 -8.76
C SER A 10 6.61 -21.66 -7.50
N THR A 11 7.36 -22.03 -6.45
CA THR A 11 6.78 -22.48 -5.18
C THR A 11 5.99 -21.38 -4.46
N LEU A 12 6.50 -20.14 -4.49
CA LEU A 12 5.88 -19.01 -3.80
C LEU A 12 4.66 -18.44 -4.54
N THR A 13 4.65 -18.51 -5.87
CA THR A 13 3.59 -17.93 -6.72
C THR A 13 2.59 -18.95 -7.22
N CYS A 14 2.85 -20.25 -7.00
CA CYS A 14 2.09 -21.38 -7.57
C CYS A 14 2.00 -21.35 -9.11
N VAL A 15 2.95 -20.66 -9.77
CA VAL A 15 3.07 -20.61 -11.23
C VAL A 15 4.07 -21.66 -11.69
N GLU A 16 3.84 -22.25 -12.87
CA GLU A 16 4.70 -23.30 -13.42
C GLU A 16 6.15 -22.83 -13.60
N LYS A 17 7.12 -23.70 -13.27
CA LYS A 17 8.55 -23.38 -13.27
C LYS A 17 9.05 -22.81 -14.60
N TRP A 18 8.58 -23.36 -15.73
CA TRP A 18 8.98 -22.90 -17.06
C TRP A 18 8.46 -21.48 -17.36
N VAL A 19 7.23 -21.16 -16.92
CA VAL A 19 6.62 -19.83 -17.04
C VAL A 19 7.41 -18.80 -16.22
N CYS A 20 7.74 -19.14 -14.97
CA CYS A 20 8.59 -18.30 -14.13
C CYS A 20 9.95 -18.02 -14.79
N GLY A 21 10.56 -19.03 -15.42
CA GLY A 21 11.82 -18.89 -16.15
C GLY A 21 11.72 -17.90 -17.30
N ASN A 22 10.65 -18.00 -18.09
CA ASN A 22 10.39 -17.09 -19.20
C ASN A 22 10.13 -15.65 -18.73
N ILE A 23 9.30 -15.47 -17.69
CA ILE A 23 9.03 -14.14 -17.11
C ILE A 23 10.33 -13.50 -16.61
N ILE A 24 11.21 -14.25 -15.95
CA ILE A 24 12.51 -13.75 -15.50
C ILE A 24 13.36 -13.26 -16.68
N ASN A 25 13.43 -14.03 -17.77
CA ASN A 25 14.19 -13.63 -18.97
C ASN A 25 13.60 -12.38 -19.62
N LEU A 26 12.27 -12.32 -19.76
CA LEU A 26 11.58 -11.16 -20.32
C LEU A 26 11.82 -9.90 -19.48
N LEU A 27 11.79 -10.01 -18.14
CA LEU A 27 12.09 -8.90 -17.24
C LEU A 27 13.56 -8.45 -17.32
N ARG A 28 14.51 -9.37 -17.54
CA ARG A 28 15.93 -9.03 -17.75
C ARG A 28 16.17 -8.33 -19.08
N GLU A 29 15.38 -8.66 -20.09
CA GLU A 29 15.31 -7.96 -21.38
C GLU A 29 14.49 -6.65 -21.31
N GLU A 30 14.12 -6.19 -20.11
CA GLU A 30 13.37 -4.95 -19.87
C GLU A 30 11.97 -4.93 -20.52
N ASN A 31 11.39 -6.11 -20.81
CA ASN A 31 10.01 -6.20 -21.28
C ASN A 31 9.04 -5.81 -20.16
N THR A 32 8.14 -4.87 -20.45
CA THR A 32 7.13 -4.42 -19.48
C THR A 32 5.97 -5.43 -19.37
N VAL A 33 5.26 -5.44 -18.23
CA VAL A 33 4.06 -6.30 -18.06
C VAL A 33 3.03 -6.12 -19.18
N PRO A 34 2.65 -4.88 -19.59
CA PRO A 34 1.73 -4.71 -20.71
C PRO A 34 2.27 -5.31 -22.02
N PHE A 35 3.58 -5.22 -22.26
CA PHE A 35 4.20 -5.83 -23.43
C PHE A 35 4.13 -7.36 -23.38
N MET A 36 4.48 -7.96 -22.25
CA MET A 36 4.43 -9.41 -22.05
C MET A 36 3.01 -9.96 -22.26
N VAL A 37 2.02 -9.35 -21.61
CA VAL A 37 0.61 -9.76 -21.67
C VAL A 37 0.01 -9.55 -23.06
N ARG A 38 0.53 -8.62 -23.86
CA ARG A 38 -0.01 -8.34 -25.20
C ARG A 38 0.68 -9.15 -26.28
N TYR A 39 2.00 -9.25 -26.24
CA TYR A 39 2.81 -9.75 -27.37
C TYR A 39 3.56 -11.05 -27.05
N ARG A 40 3.64 -11.46 -25.79
CA ARG A 40 4.38 -12.66 -25.34
C ARG A 40 3.49 -13.66 -24.60
N LYS A 41 2.20 -13.69 -24.88
CA LYS A 41 1.18 -14.48 -24.17
C LYS A 41 1.53 -15.96 -24.04
N GLU A 42 2.01 -16.58 -25.11
CA GLU A 42 2.35 -18.01 -25.12
C GLU A 42 3.53 -18.32 -24.17
N MET A 43 4.54 -17.45 -24.13
CA MET A 43 5.70 -17.62 -23.25
C MET A 43 5.37 -17.47 -21.77
N ILE A 44 4.29 -16.76 -21.44
CA ILE A 44 3.80 -16.56 -20.08
C ILE A 44 2.58 -17.43 -19.75
N ASN A 45 2.27 -18.45 -20.55
CA ASN A 45 1.09 -19.32 -20.38
C ASN A 45 -0.23 -18.54 -20.23
N HIS A 46 -0.41 -17.50 -21.05
CA HIS A 46 -1.60 -16.65 -21.10
C HIS A 46 -1.99 -16.00 -19.77
N LEU A 47 -1.04 -15.84 -18.83
CA LEU A 47 -1.26 -15.12 -17.59
C LEU A 47 -1.74 -13.69 -17.85
N ASP A 48 -2.68 -13.23 -17.02
CA ASP A 48 -3.14 -11.86 -17.07
C ASP A 48 -2.12 -10.88 -16.46
N ALA A 49 -2.38 -9.58 -16.60
CA ALA A 49 -1.46 -8.56 -16.11
C ALA A 49 -1.30 -8.53 -14.59
N ASP A 50 -2.23 -9.09 -13.82
CA ASP A 50 -2.16 -9.10 -12.37
C ASP A 50 -1.30 -10.28 -11.90
N ALA A 51 -1.52 -11.47 -12.45
CA ALA A 51 -0.68 -12.63 -12.19
C ALA A 51 0.79 -12.39 -12.58
N VAL A 52 1.05 -11.76 -13.72
CA VAL A 52 2.44 -11.41 -14.12
C VAL A 52 3.07 -10.41 -13.17
N ARG A 53 2.30 -9.45 -12.63
CA ARG A 53 2.81 -8.50 -11.62
C ARG A 53 3.14 -9.19 -10.30
N ASP A 54 2.29 -10.11 -9.85
CA ASP A 54 2.53 -10.85 -8.62
C ASP A 54 3.85 -11.64 -8.72
N VAL A 55 4.08 -12.29 -9.86
CA VAL A 55 5.36 -12.97 -10.15
C VAL A 55 6.53 -11.99 -10.18
N GLN A 56 6.38 -10.84 -10.84
CA GLN A 56 7.41 -9.80 -10.88
C GLN A 56 7.78 -9.31 -9.46
N MET A 57 6.78 -9.02 -8.61
CA MET A 57 7.00 -8.53 -7.25
C MET A 57 7.78 -9.53 -6.40
N VAL A 58 7.37 -10.82 -6.42
CA VAL A 58 8.09 -11.86 -5.67
C VAL A 58 9.51 -12.04 -6.21
N TYR A 59 9.71 -11.97 -7.52
CA TYR A 59 11.04 -12.03 -8.12
C TYR A 59 11.95 -10.89 -7.67
N GLU A 60 11.43 -9.66 -7.61
CA GLU A 60 12.17 -8.48 -7.14
C GLU A 60 12.51 -8.55 -5.65
N GLU A 61 11.60 -9.06 -4.82
CA GLU A 61 11.84 -9.35 -3.41
C GLU A 61 12.98 -10.35 -3.24
N LEU A 62 12.96 -11.47 -3.98
CA LEU A 62 14.03 -12.47 -3.96
C LEU A 62 15.37 -11.87 -4.40
N CYS A 63 15.38 -11.03 -5.44
CA CYS A 63 16.58 -10.32 -5.88
C CYS A 63 17.11 -9.36 -4.81
N SER A 64 16.22 -8.66 -4.10
CA SER A 64 16.56 -7.77 -2.98
C SER A 64 17.18 -8.55 -1.82
N VAL A 65 16.61 -9.70 -1.46
CA VAL A 65 17.17 -10.61 -0.43
C VAL A 65 18.56 -11.09 -0.84
N ALA A 66 18.74 -11.54 -2.08
CA ALA A 66 20.04 -12.00 -2.58
C ALA A 66 21.11 -10.88 -2.53
N LYS A 67 20.76 -9.67 -2.98
CA LYS A 67 21.65 -8.50 -2.93
C LYS A 67 22.04 -8.13 -1.49
N LYS A 68 21.07 -8.07 -0.57
CA LYS A 68 21.33 -7.80 0.85
C LYS A 68 22.20 -8.88 1.49
N THR A 69 21.91 -10.15 1.21
CA THR A 69 22.69 -11.29 1.71
C THR A 69 24.14 -11.18 1.29
N HIS A 70 24.40 -10.86 0.02
CA HIS A 70 25.76 -10.66 -0.48
C HIS A 70 26.49 -9.52 0.26
N SER A 71 25.81 -8.38 0.45
CA SER A 71 26.36 -7.26 1.20
C SER A 71 26.68 -7.63 2.65
N VAL A 72 25.80 -8.36 3.32
CA VAL A 72 26.02 -8.85 4.70
C VAL A 72 27.22 -9.79 4.77
N ILE A 73 27.33 -10.76 3.85
CA ILE A 73 28.47 -11.68 3.80
C ILE A 73 29.78 -10.91 3.62
N GLN A 74 29.82 -9.91 2.73
CA GLN A 74 31.00 -9.07 2.55
C GLN A 74 31.37 -8.29 3.82
N THR A 75 30.38 -7.75 4.54
CA THR A 75 30.61 -7.06 5.82
C THR A 75 31.19 -8.02 6.86
N LEU A 76 30.59 -9.20 7.02
CA LEU A 76 31.04 -10.20 8.00
C LEU A 76 32.44 -10.75 7.68
N LYS A 77 32.77 -10.88 6.39
CA LYS A 77 34.11 -11.26 5.94
C LYS A 77 35.15 -10.20 6.30
N LYS A 78 34.83 -8.91 6.12
CA LYS A 78 35.70 -7.79 6.51
C LYS A 78 35.87 -7.70 8.03
N ASP A 79 34.82 -7.99 8.78
CA ASP A 79 34.85 -7.96 10.25
C ASP A 79 35.49 -9.23 10.85
N GLY A 80 35.87 -10.23 10.03
CA GLY A 80 36.57 -11.44 10.47
C GLY A 80 35.71 -12.44 11.26
N VAL A 81 34.37 -12.28 11.25
CA VAL A 81 33.43 -13.10 12.05
C VAL A 81 32.70 -14.15 11.21
N LEU A 82 32.98 -14.22 9.90
CA LEU A 82 32.32 -15.14 8.99
C LEU A 82 32.87 -16.57 9.15
N THR A 83 32.03 -17.48 9.64
CA THR A 83 32.28 -18.93 9.62
C THR A 83 31.64 -19.56 8.38
N THR A 84 32.10 -20.74 7.98
CA THR A 84 31.51 -21.52 6.87
C THR A 84 30.03 -21.82 7.10
N GLU A 85 29.68 -22.27 8.31
CA GLU A 85 28.29 -22.53 8.72
C GLU A 85 27.41 -21.28 8.66
N LEU A 86 27.95 -20.11 9.07
CA LEU A 86 27.22 -18.85 9.03
C LEU A 86 26.99 -18.39 7.58
N GLU A 87 28.00 -18.57 6.71
CA GLU A 87 27.85 -18.26 5.29
C GLU A 87 26.77 -19.12 4.63
N GLU A 88 26.75 -20.43 4.91
CA GLU A 88 25.72 -21.34 4.41
C GLU A 88 24.33 -20.96 4.90
N THR A 89 24.20 -20.66 6.20
CA THR A 89 22.94 -20.21 6.80
C THR A 89 22.43 -18.94 6.12
N LEU A 90 23.29 -17.93 5.92
CA LEU A 90 22.94 -16.69 5.23
C LEU A 90 22.51 -16.92 3.78
N ARG A 91 23.21 -17.80 3.05
CA ARG A 91 22.89 -18.16 1.65
C ARG A 91 21.58 -18.95 1.53
N SER A 92 21.11 -19.56 2.61
CA SER A 92 19.86 -20.32 2.67
C SER A 92 18.63 -19.46 2.94
N CYS A 93 18.79 -18.25 3.49
CA CYS A 93 17.68 -17.34 3.80
C CYS A 93 16.86 -17.02 2.54
N ARG A 94 15.53 -17.15 2.66
CA ARG A 94 14.55 -16.93 1.57
C ARG A 94 13.79 -15.62 1.73
N SER A 95 13.80 -15.03 2.92
CA SER A 95 13.12 -13.76 3.22
C SER A 95 14.05 -12.74 3.89
N ALA A 96 13.66 -11.46 3.84
CA ALA A 96 14.39 -10.39 4.51
C ALA A 96 14.35 -10.54 6.05
N ASP A 97 13.27 -11.10 6.59
CA ASP A 97 13.11 -11.34 8.03
C ASP A 97 14.04 -12.46 8.53
N GLU A 98 14.15 -13.55 7.76
CA GLU A 98 15.13 -14.61 8.05
C GLU A 98 16.55 -14.07 8.02
N LEU A 99 16.89 -13.27 7.00
CA LEU A 99 18.20 -12.63 6.90
C LEU A 99 18.48 -11.71 8.10
N ASP A 100 17.51 -10.88 8.49
CA ASP A 100 17.66 -9.97 9.64
C ASP A 100 17.84 -10.75 10.94
N HIS A 101 17.10 -11.85 11.12
CA HIS A 101 17.21 -12.72 12.28
C HIS A 101 18.61 -13.32 12.42
N VAL A 102 19.16 -13.88 11.33
CA VAL A 102 20.51 -14.47 11.33
C VAL A 102 21.59 -13.40 11.50
N TYR A 103 21.44 -12.23 10.88
CA TYR A 103 22.44 -11.16 10.91
C TYR A 103 22.41 -10.29 12.18
N SER A 104 21.27 -10.16 12.86
CA SER A 104 21.10 -9.28 14.02
C SER A 104 22.20 -9.39 15.11
N PRO A 105 22.72 -10.58 15.46
CA PRO A 105 23.79 -10.72 16.46
C PRO A 105 25.14 -10.15 16.03
N TYR A 106 25.32 -9.84 14.75
CA TYR A 106 26.59 -9.39 14.16
C TYR A 106 26.56 -7.92 13.74
N LYS A 107 25.44 -7.22 13.91
CA LYS A 107 25.35 -5.78 13.64
C LYS A 107 26.28 -4.99 14.57
N LYS A 108 26.99 -4.00 14.01
CA LYS A 108 27.87 -3.11 14.77
C LYS A 108 27.11 -2.42 15.91
N GLY A 109 27.67 -2.43 17.12
CA GLY A 109 27.03 -1.92 18.33
C GLY A 109 26.08 -2.89 19.04
N SER A 110 25.88 -4.09 18.50
CA SER A 110 25.14 -5.15 19.20
C SER A 110 25.99 -5.71 20.34
N LYS A 111 25.46 -5.70 21.57
CA LYS A 111 26.11 -6.39 22.69
C LYS A 111 26.21 -7.87 22.36
N LEU A 112 27.38 -8.49 22.59
CA LEU A 112 27.55 -9.94 22.49
C LEU A 112 26.41 -10.64 23.23
N THR A 113 25.75 -11.59 22.55
CA THR A 113 24.64 -12.33 23.15
C THR A 113 25.15 -13.08 24.38
N LYS A 114 24.27 -13.32 25.35
CA LYS A 114 24.62 -14.05 26.57
C LYS A 114 25.24 -15.43 26.25
N ALA A 115 24.70 -16.12 25.24
CA ALA A 115 25.23 -17.38 24.75
C ALA A 115 26.64 -17.24 24.13
N ARG A 116 26.90 -16.22 23.30
CA ARG A 116 28.24 -16.00 22.73
C ARG A 116 29.29 -15.71 23.79
N ARG A 117 28.93 -14.96 24.83
CA ARG A 117 29.83 -14.74 25.99
C ARG A 117 30.14 -16.06 26.70
N ALA A 118 29.13 -16.89 26.97
CA ALA A 118 29.32 -18.20 27.58
C ALA A 118 30.14 -19.17 26.70
N LYS A 119 29.94 -19.16 25.36
CA LYS A 119 30.76 -19.94 24.43
C LYS A 119 32.22 -19.50 24.41
N ALA A 120 32.49 -18.19 24.45
CA ALA A 120 33.85 -17.65 24.54
C ALA A 120 34.59 -18.08 25.83
N LEU A 121 33.83 -18.39 26.89
CA LEU A 121 34.36 -18.95 28.15
C LEU A 121 34.55 -20.49 28.10
N GLY A 122 34.32 -21.15 26.95
CA GLY A 122 34.53 -22.59 26.79
C GLY A 122 33.40 -23.48 27.34
N LEU A 123 32.23 -22.92 27.68
CA LEU A 123 31.12 -23.66 28.30
C LEU A 123 30.30 -24.53 27.32
N GLU A 124 30.66 -24.55 26.05
CA GLU A 124 29.94 -25.32 25.00
C GLU A 124 30.05 -26.84 25.20
N GLY A 125 31.20 -27.31 25.71
CA GLY A 125 31.39 -28.72 26.07
C GLY A 125 30.47 -29.14 27.22
N ALA A 126 30.29 -28.29 28.23
CA ALA A 126 29.40 -28.54 29.35
C ALA A 126 27.92 -28.58 28.92
N ALA A 127 27.49 -27.66 28.05
CA ALA A 127 26.14 -27.65 27.50
C ALA A 127 25.84 -28.92 26.67
N SER A 128 26.78 -29.35 25.84
CA SER A 128 26.64 -30.56 25.01
C SER A 128 26.65 -31.83 25.85
N ALA A 129 27.49 -31.88 26.89
CA ALA A 129 27.53 -32.99 27.83
C ALA A 129 26.23 -33.12 28.64
N LEU A 130 25.60 -32.00 29.00
CA LEU A 130 24.32 -32.01 29.72
C LEU A 130 23.19 -32.72 28.93
N LEU A 131 23.18 -32.60 27.61
CA LEU A 131 22.19 -33.25 26.75
C LEU A 131 22.54 -34.71 26.43
N ASN A 132 23.82 -35.02 26.22
CA ASN A 132 24.24 -36.35 25.76
C ASN A 132 24.58 -37.32 26.92
N ALA A 133 25.31 -36.86 27.93
CA ALA A 133 25.81 -37.66 29.03
C ALA A 133 25.74 -36.91 30.38
N PRO A 134 24.54 -36.52 30.85
CA PRO A 134 24.35 -35.77 32.09
C PRO A 134 24.86 -36.50 33.35
N GLN A 135 25.02 -37.83 33.34
CA GLN A 135 25.48 -38.59 34.51
C GLN A 135 26.96 -38.35 34.85
N THR A 136 27.78 -38.14 33.83
CA THR A 136 29.24 -37.96 33.95
C THR A 136 29.64 -36.50 34.06
N LEU A 137 28.68 -35.57 34.02
CA LEU A 137 28.93 -34.15 34.06
C LEU A 137 29.09 -33.66 35.51
N ASP A 138 30.20 -32.99 35.81
CA ASP A 138 30.37 -32.21 37.03
C ASP A 138 30.72 -30.76 36.69
N LEU A 139 29.74 -29.86 36.81
CA LEU A 139 29.90 -28.44 36.46
C LEU A 139 31.00 -27.73 37.27
N ARG A 140 31.44 -28.30 38.40
CA ARG A 140 32.53 -27.74 39.22
C ARG A 140 33.87 -27.72 38.48
N THR A 141 34.09 -28.61 37.52
CA THR A 141 35.36 -28.66 36.77
C THR A 141 35.54 -27.49 35.81
N TRP A 142 34.47 -26.73 35.55
CA TRP A 142 34.51 -25.51 34.72
C TRP A 142 34.63 -24.22 35.54
N VAL A 143 34.69 -24.30 36.87
CA VAL A 143 34.83 -23.12 37.74
C VAL A 143 36.27 -22.62 37.71
N GLN A 144 36.45 -21.35 37.37
CA GLN A 144 37.73 -20.64 37.38
C GLN A 144 37.55 -19.37 38.20
N PRO A 145 37.94 -19.36 39.49
CA PRO A 145 37.69 -18.24 40.40
C PRO A 145 38.24 -16.89 39.93
N ALA A 146 39.30 -16.91 39.12
CA ALA A 146 39.95 -15.71 38.59
C ALA A 146 39.29 -15.14 37.32
N THR A 147 38.28 -15.79 36.76
CA THR A 147 37.65 -15.40 35.50
C THR A 147 36.20 -14.99 35.72
N GLU A 148 35.87 -13.74 35.39
CA GLU A 148 34.50 -13.21 35.48
C GLU A 148 33.56 -14.02 34.57
N GLY A 149 32.47 -14.57 35.13
CA GLY A 149 31.54 -15.46 34.44
C GLY A 149 31.83 -16.96 34.61
N LEU A 150 32.94 -17.33 35.24
CA LEU A 150 33.28 -18.69 35.68
C LEU A 150 33.62 -18.76 37.17
N SER A 151 33.39 -17.68 37.93
CA SER A 151 33.89 -17.53 39.29
C SER A 151 33.20 -18.46 40.30
N SER A 152 31.99 -18.91 39.98
CA SER A 152 31.20 -19.82 40.79
C SER A 152 30.45 -20.84 39.95
N VAL A 153 30.06 -21.96 40.57
CA VAL A 153 29.19 -22.97 39.93
C VAL A 153 27.90 -22.34 39.41
N LYS A 154 27.35 -21.35 40.11
CA LYS A 154 26.12 -20.64 39.69
C LYS A 154 26.33 -19.85 38.40
N GLU A 155 27.47 -19.19 38.23
CA GLU A 155 27.81 -18.48 36.99
C GLU A 155 28.02 -19.44 35.83
N VAL A 156 28.73 -20.55 36.06
CA VAL A 156 28.91 -21.63 35.08
C VAL A 156 27.55 -22.18 34.64
N THR A 157 26.68 -22.52 35.59
CA THR A 157 25.32 -22.98 35.32
C THR A 157 24.53 -21.98 34.49
N THR A 158 24.55 -20.70 34.88
CA THR A 158 23.87 -19.62 34.14
C THR A 158 24.43 -19.48 32.72
N GLY A 159 25.74 -19.64 32.53
CA GLY A 159 26.38 -19.66 31.22
C GLY A 159 25.88 -20.83 30.35
N VAL A 160 25.83 -22.03 30.93
CA VAL A 160 25.29 -23.24 30.27
C VAL A 160 23.82 -23.05 29.90
N GLU A 161 22.98 -22.51 30.80
CA GLU A 161 21.58 -22.19 30.53
C GLU A 161 21.43 -21.25 29.34
N HIS A 162 22.25 -20.20 29.26
CA HIS A 162 22.20 -19.26 28.14
C HIS A 162 22.59 -19.89 26.79
N ILE A 163 23.55 -20.83 26.78
CA ILE A 163 23.93 -21.57 25.57
C ILE A 163 22.76 -22.45 25.12
N LEU A 164 22.20 -23.23 26.04
CA LEU A 164 21.06 -24.10 25.76
C LEU A 164 19.84 -23.29 25.29
N ALA A 165 19.56 -22.15 25.92
CA ALA A 165 18.45 -21.29 25.51
C ALA A 165 18.61 -20.75 24.08
N ASP A 166 19.84 -20.44 23.66
CA ASP A 166 20.14 -20.01 22.28
C ASP A 166 20.04 -21.16 21.28
N MET A 167 20.44 -22.38 21.66
CA MET A 167 20.25 -23.58 20.84
C MET A 167 18.76 -23.90 20.63
N ILE A 168 17.97 -23.87 21.72
CA ILE A 168 16.51 -24.11 21.69
C ILE A 168 15.81 -23.09 20.79
N ALA A 169 16.14 -21.80 20.94
CA ALA A 169 15.48 -20.74 20.18
C ALA A 169 15.81 -20.75 18.67
N LYS A 170 16.87 -21.45 18.25
CA LYS A 170 17.32 -21.54 16.84
C LYS A 170 16.98 -22.87 16.18
N ASP A 171 16.52 -23.83 16.95
CA ASP A 171 16.21 -25.17 16.44
C ASP A 171 14.95 -25.15 15.54
N PRO A 172 15.04 -25.62 14.28
CA PRO A 172 13.92 -25.58 13.34
C PRO A 172 12.68 -26.34 13.80
N GLU A 173 12.86 -27.51 14.43
CA GLU A 173 11.75 -28.32 14.95
C GLU A 173 11.04 -27.59 16.10
N THR A 174 11.83 -27.01 17.03
CA THR A 174 11.33 -26.21 18.14
C THR A 174 10.52 -25.00 17.66
N LEU A 175 11.06 -24.25 16.68
CA LEU A 175 10.37 -23.11 16.08
C LEU A 175 9.12 -23.49 15.31
N THR A 176 9.12 -24.64 14.64
CA THR A 176 7.93 -25.16 13.94
C THR A 176 6.85 -25.53 14.94
N TYR A 177 7.20 -26.26 16.00
CA TYR A 177 6.27 -26.69 17.03
C TYR A 177 5.60 -25.51 17.74
N VAL A 178 6.36 -24.51 18.17
CA VAL A 178 5.78 -23.34 18.86
C VAL A 178 4.85 -22.53 17.95
N LYS A 179 5.15 -22.43 16.65
CA LYS A 179 4.25 -21.81 15.68
C LYS A 179 2.93 -22.57 15.56
N THR A 180 2.97 -23.89 15.46
CA THR A 180 1.77 -24.74 15.42
C THR A 180 0.93 -24.60 16.71
N LEU A 181 1.57 -24.48 17.88
CA LEU A 181 0.85 -24.18 19.13
C LEU A 181 0.15 -22.82 19.06
N CYS A 182 0.83 -21.78 18.56
CA CYS A 182 0.22 -20.46 18.43
C CYS A 182 -0.93 -20.44 17.43
N GLU A 183 -0.84 -21.15 16.30
CA GLU A 183 -1.91 -21.23 15.28
C GLU A 183 -3.20 -21.85 15.83
N ARG A 184 -3.07 -22.81 16.76
CA ARG A 184 -4.19 -23.45 17.47
C ARG A 184 -4.68 -22.65 18.67
N SER A 185 -4.01 -21.55 19.01
CA SER A 185 -4.27 -20.76 20.21
C SER A 185 -4.95 -19.43 19.89
N PHE A 186 -5.66 -18.88 20.86
CA PHE A 186 -6.33 -17.58 20.74
C PHE A 186 -5.34 -16.44 21.00
N VAL A 187 -4.45 -16.17 20.03
CA VAL A 187 -3.50 -15.05 20.12
C VAL A 187 -4.23 -13.73 19.86
N THR A 188 -4.04 -12.77 20.76
CA THR A 188 -4.71 -11.46 20.67
C THR A 188 -3.73 -10.33 20.47
N ILE A 189 -4.20 -9.26 19.84
CA ILE A 189 -3.52 -7.97 19.77
C ILE A 189 -4.33 -6.95 20.57
N GLN A 190 -3.63 -6.21 21.42
CA GLN A 190 -4.19 -5.27 22.37
C GLN A 190 -3.59 -3.91 22.15
N SER A 191 -4.42 -2.87 22.23
CA SER A 191 -4.01 -1.47 22.17
C SER A 191 -4.50 -0.76 23.43
N SER A 192 -3.59 -0.03 24.07
CA SER A 192 -3.88 0.82 25.23
C SER A 192 -3.39 2.24 25.00
N VAL A 193 -3.94 3.22 25.72
CA VAL A 193 -3.38 4.58 25.73
C VAL A 193 -1.92 4.55 26.23
N SER A 194 -1.04 5.27 25.55
CA SER A 194 0.35 5.37 25.97
C SER A 194 0.49 6.22 27.23
N LYS A 195 1.51 5.91 28.05
CA LYS A 195 1.83 6.72 29.25
C LYS A 195 2.13 8.19 28.90
N THR A 196 2.68 8.45 27.71
CA THR A 196 2.95 9.81 27.22
C THR A 196 1.67 10.57 26.88
N ALA A 197 0.69 9.89 26.26
CA ALA A 197 -0.59 10.51 25.92
C ALA A 197 -1.49 10.70 27.15
N LEU A 198 -1.34 9.88 28.20
CA LEU A 198 -2.02 10.10 29.49
C LEU A 198 -1.54 11.39 30.16
N LYS A 199 -0.22 11.64 30.20
CA LYS A 199 0.33 12.90 30.72
C LYS A 199 -0.11 14.12 29.90
N GLU A 200 -0.10 14.01 28.58
CA GLU A 200 -0.59 15.09 27.67
C GLU A 200 -2.10 15.37 27.83
N LYS A 201 -2.89 14.39 28.30
CA LYS A 201 -4.32 14.56 28.65
C LYS A 201 -4.52 15.22 30.02
N GLU A 202 -3.68 14.90 30.99
CA GLU A 202 -3.74 15.47 32.34
C GLU A 202 -3.24 16.94 32.38
N GLU A 203 -2.32 17.32 31.48
CA GLU A 203 -1.74 18.67 31.41
C GLU A 203 -2.62 19.74 30.71
N LYS A 204 -3.91 19.48 30.46
CA LYS A 204 -4.88 20.52 30.08
C LYS A 204 -6.18 20.35 30.88
N PRO A 205 -6.50 21.26 31.80
CA PRO A 205 -6.89 22.63 31.43
C PRO A 205 -6.31 23.71 32.37
N GLY A 206 -5.28 24.43 31.94
CA GLY A 206 -4.81 25.64 32.65
C GLY A 206 -3.44 26.09 32.21
N HIS A 207 -3.34 27.32 31.72
CA HIS A 207 -2.12 28.05 31.33
C HIS A 207 -1.34 27.54 30.10
N LYS A 208 -1.71 28.11 28.94
CA LYS A 208 -0.80 28.24 27.80
C LYS A 208 0.20 29.35 28.10
N ASN A 209 1.48 29.03 28.27
CA ASN A 209 2.56 29.98 27.98
C ASN A 209 2.90 29.87 26.49
N ALA A 210 2.75 30.98 25.79
CA ALA A 210 3.09 31.14 24.39
C ALA A 210 4.63 31.18 24.25
N GLY A 211 5.23 30.17 23.61
CA GLY A 211 6.67 30.18 23.36
C GLY A 211 7.33 28.84 23.09
N ALA A 212 6.66 27.87 22.46
CA ALA A 212 7.33 26.67 21.95
C ALA A 212 6.71 26.23 20.62
N GLU A 213 7.58 26.03 19.64
CA GLU A 213 7.27 25.76 18.23
C GLU A 213 6.44 24.49 18.01
N HIS A 214 5.66 24.58 16.93
CA HIS A 214 4.64 23.67 16.40
C HIS A 214 4.94 22.16 16.43
N GLY A 215 4.37 21.47 17.42
CA GLY A 215 3.80 20.13 17.21
C GLY A 215 2.28 20.27 17.04
N ARG A 216 1.72 19.88 15.89
CA ARG A 216 0.26 19.77 15.69
C ARG A 216 -0.36 19.11 16.93
N PRO A 217 -1.49 19.61 17.48
CA PRO A 217 -2.19 18.88 18.53
C PRO A 217 -2.44 17.47 18.00
N LYS A 218 -1.88 16.46 18.65
CA LYS A 218 -2.21 15.08 18.33
C LYS A 218 -3.71 15.00 18.54
N ASP A 219 -4.47 14.75 17.47
CA ASP A 219 -5.91 14.54 17.55
C ASP A 219 -6.14 13.19 18.28
N ILE A 220 -5.90 13.17 19.59
CA ILE A 220 -5.93 11.97 20.43
C ILE A 220 -7.32 11.33 20.35
N GLU A 221 -8.37 12.16 20.25
CA GLU A 221 -9.77 11.75 20.07
C GLU A 221 -9.99 10.86 18.84
N LYS A 222 -9.21 11.03 17.76
CA LYS A 222 -9.33 10.17 16.56
C LYS A 222 -9.01 8.70 16.83
N PHE A 223 -8.34 8.40 17.94
CA PHE A 223 -7.95 7.05 18.33
C PHE A 223 -8.79 6.49 19.48
N GLN A 224 -9.91 7.14 19.84
CA GLN A 224 -10.75 6.75 20.98
C GLN A 224 -11.23 5.29 20.89
N LEU A 225 -11.61 4.84 19.69
CA LEU A 225 -12.00 3.44 19.42
C LEU A 225 -10.89 2.42 19.74
N TYR A 226 -9.64 2.87 19.85
CA TYR A 226 -8.46 2.03 20.04
C TYR A 226 -7.79 2.20 21.41
N PHE A 227 -8.39 2.93 22.35
CA PHE A 227 -7.85 3.10 23.70
C PHE A 227 -7.92 1.84 24.56
N GLU A 228 -8.92 0.99 24.35
CA GLU A 228 -9.09 -0.30 25.04
C GLU A 228 -9.47 -1.38 24.03
N PHE A 229 -8.71 -1.48 22.95
CA PHE A 229 -9.01 -2.39 21.86
C PHE A 229 -8.31 -3.73 22.07
N THR A 230 -9.07 -4.82 22.02
CA THR A 230 -8.54 -6.18 21.99
C THR A 230 -9.20 -6.95 20.85
N CYS A 231 -8.39 -7.59 20.00
CA CYS A 231 -8.89 -8.41 18.90
C CYS A 231 -8.06 -9.68 18.73
N ASN A 232 -8.68 -10.74 18.22
CA ASN A 232 -7.94 -11.91 17.76
C ASN A 232 -7.19 -11.56 16.48
N ILE A 233 -5.92 -11.95 16.39
CA ILE A 233 -5.05 -11.69 15.23
C ILE A 233 -5.62 -12.24 13.93
N GLN A 234 -6.35 -13.36 13.95
CA GLN A 234 -6.98 -13.97 12.79
C GLN A 234 -8.21 -13.20 12.29
N ARG A 235 -8.79 -12.32 13.13
CA ARG A 235 -10.04 -11.59 12.83
C ARG A 235 -9.85 -10.08 12.68
N ILE A 236 -8.68 -9.55 13.04
CA ILE A 236 -8.40 -8.12 12.95
C ILE A 236 -8.49 -7.67 11.49
N GLN A 237 -9.13 -6.53 11.26
CA GLN A 237 -9.28 -6.00 9.92
C GLN A 237 -8.03 -5.19 9.50
N PRO A 238 -7.69 -5.16 8.19
CA PRO A 238 -6.60 -4.36 7.65
C PRO A 238 -6.59 -2.90 8.13
N HIS A 239 -7.74 -2.21 8.06
CA HIS A 239 -7.84 -0.81 8.48
C HIS A 239 -7.62 -0.61 9.98
N GLN A 240 -8.00 -1.58 10.83
CA GLN A 240 -7.75 -1.55 12.27
C GLN A 240 -6.25 -1.67 12.55
N THR A 241 -5.56 -2.57 11.84
CA THR A 241 -4.10 -2.73 11.94
C THR A 241 -3.37 -1.44 11.58
N LEU A 242 -3.76 -0.77 10.48
CA LEU A 242 -3.16 0.50 10.09
C LEU A 242 -3.45 1.61 11.11
N ALA A 243 -4.66 1.64 11.68
CA ALA A 243 -5.04 2.64 12.69
C ALA A 243 -4.22 2.48 13.99
N ILE A 244 -4.09 1.27 14.53
CA ILE A 244 -3.30 1.02 15.74
C ILE A 244 -1.81 1.29 15.49
N ASN A 245 -1.27 0.93 14.32
CA ASN A 245 0.12 1.22 13.94
C ASN A 245 0.37 2.73 13.86
N ARG A 246 -0.58 3.48 13.28
CA ARG A 246 -0.51 4.94 13.24
C ARG A 246 -0.55 5.53 14.64
N GLY A 247 -1.48 5.09 15.49
CA GLY A 247 -1.57 5.55 16.89
C GLY A 247 -0.29 5.27 17.69
N GLU A 248 0.34 4.12 17.47
CA GLU A 248 1.64 3.78 18.07
C GLU A 248 2.77 4.68 17.57
N SER A 249 2.87 4.92 16.25
CA SER A 249 3.89 5.81 15.67
C SER A 249 3.80 7.26 16.17
N LEU A 250 2.58 7.73 16.45
CA LEU A 250 2.31 9.05 17.02
C LEU A 250 2.50 9.09 18.55
N LYS A 251 2.92 7.97 19.16
CA LYS A 251 3.07 7.79 20.60
C LYS A 251 1.75 8.03 21.36
N ILE A 252 0.60 7.79 20.73
CA ILE A 252 -0.75 7.90 21.33
C ILE A 252 -1.16 6.56 21.94
N LEU A 253 -0.86 5.46 21.24
CA LEU A 253 -1.19 4.10 21.65
C LEU A 253 0.07 3.30 21.99
N THR A 254 -0.09 2.24 22.77
CA THR A 254 0.89 1.18 22.97
C THR A 254 0.25 -0.12 22.51
N VAL A 255 0.89 -0.84 21.59
CA VAL A 255 0.33 -2.07 21.02
C VAL A 255 1.13 -3.28 21.51
N LYS A 256 0.42 -4.33 21.95
CA LYS A 256 1.01 -5.57 22.43
C LYS A 256 0.34 -6.77 21.78
N VAL A 257 1.13 -7.79 21.45
CA VAL A 257 0.62 -9.11 21.10
C VAL A 257 0.66 -9.98 22.35
N ASN A 258 -0.47 -10.58 22.69
CA ASN A 258 -0.62 -11.44 23.83
C ASN A 258 -0.76 -12.90 23.37
N ILE A 259 0.23 -13.73 23.74
CA ILE A 259 0.23 -15.17 23.50
C ILE A 259 -0.17 -15.86 24.81
N PRO A 260 -1.20 -16.74 24.82
CA PRO A 260 -1.67 -17.37 26.05
C PRO A 260 -0.59 -18.18 26.79
N ASP A 261 -0.61 -18.17 28.12
CA ASP A 261 0.34 -18.93 28.97
C ASP A 261 0.29 -20.45 28.76
N LYS A 262 -0.84 -20.96 28.26
CA LYS A 262 -0.97 -22.36 27.85
C LYS A 262 0.07 -22.73 26.77
N VAL A 263 0.33 -21.82 25.82
CA VAL A 263 1.36 -22.03 24.79
C VAL A 263 2.74 -22.20 25.42
N LYS A 264 3.07 -21.36 26.43
CA LYS A 264 4.33 -21.51 27.18
C LYS A 264 4.40 -22.87 27.86
N SER A 265 3.33 -23.28 28.52
CA SER A 265 3.28 -24.53 29.29
C SER A 265 3.44 -25.76 28.38
N ASP A 266 2.70 -25.81 27.28
CA ASP A 266 2.75 -26.89 26.28
C ASP A 266 4.11 -26.92 25.56
N PHE A 267 4.66 -25.75 25.26
CA PHE A 267 6.01 -25.59 24.70
C PHE A 267 7.08 -26.15 25.65
N THR A 268 7.06 -25.73 26.91
CA THR A 268 8.04 -26.15 27.91
C THR A 268 7.97 -27.66 28.13
N TRP A 269 6.77 -28.20 28.26
CA TRP A 269 6.56 -29.64 28.43
C TRP A 269 7.12 -30.43 27.24
N TRP A 270 6.80 -30.01 26.01
CA TRP A 270 7.28 -30.70 24.82
C TRP A 270 8.80 -30.63 24.66
N CYS A 271 9.41 -29.48 24.96
CA CYS A 271 10.86 -29.34 24.91
C CYS A 271 11.54 -30.32 25.87
N VAL A 272 11.13 -30.34 27.14
CA VAL A 272 11.80 -31.13 28.18
C VAL A 272 11.57 -32.64 28.00
N ASN A 273 10.39 -33.06 27.49
CA ASN A 273 10.04 -34.47 27.39
C ASN A 273 10.32 -35.09 26.01
N ASN A 274 10.44 -34.29 24.96
CA ASN A 274 10.69 -34.77 23.60
C ASN A 274 12.01 -34.22 23.04
N ARG A 275 12.00 -33.01 22.46
CA ARG A 275 13.11 -32.51 21.62
C ARG A 275 14.43 -32.32 22.37
N TRP A 276 14.37 -31.79 23.59
CA TRP A 276 15.51 -31.42 24.43
C TRP A 276 15.65 -32.32 25.65
N ARG A 277 15.03 -33.50 25.61
CA ARG A 277 15.19 -34.52 26.64
C ARG A 277 16.63 -35.07 26.62
N PRO A 278 17.32 -35.16 27.77
CA PRO A 278 18.63 -35.80 27.82
C PRO A 278 18.57 -37.26 27.38
N LYS A 279 19.61 -37.73 26.70
CA LYS A 279 19.70 -39.11 26.18
C LYS A 279 19.82 -40.17 27.28
N SER A 280 20.31 -39.80 28.45
CA SER A 280 20.38 -40.65 29.64
C SER A 280 19.72 -39.98 30.84
N LEU A 281 19.48 -40.74 31.91
CA LEU A 281 18.87 -40.20 33.14
C LEU A 281 19.67 -38.99 33.63
N ALA A 282 19.02 -37.86 33.87
CA ALA A 282 19.68 -36.68 34.42
C ALA A 282 19.41 -36.58 35.92
N LYS A 283 20.41 -36.10 36.69
CA LYS A 283 20.21 -35.71 38.09
C LYS A 283 19.22 -34.54 38.17
N GLU A 284 18.56 -34.36 39.31
CA GLU A 284 17.53 -33.31 39.46
C GLU A 284 18.11 -31.90 39.22
N GLU A 285 19.35 -31.65 39.63
CA GLU A 285 20.07 -30.39 39.36
C GLU A 285 20.22 -30.14 37.85
N HIS A 286 20.65 -31.14 37.09
CA HIS A 286 20.80 -31.04 35.63
C HIS A 286 19.45 -30.86 34.92
N ARG A 287 18.39 -31.50 35.43
CA ARG A 287 17.03 -31.34 34.93
C ARG A 287 16.52 -29.91 35.15
N ALA A 288 16.83 -29.32 36.31
CA ALA A 288 16.48 -27.94 36.61
C ALA A 288 17.17 -26.94 35.66
N ILE A 289 18.44 -27.17 35.31
CA ILE A 289 19.19 -26.34 34.34
C ILE A 289 18.51 -26.36 32.97
N ILE A 290 18.10 -27.53 32.49
CA ILE A 290 17.42 -27.66 31.20
C ILE A 290 16.06 -26.94 31.24
N LEU A 291 15.30 -27.12 32.32
CA LEU A 291 14.01 -26.44 32.49
C LEU A 291 14.17 -24.92 32.48
N ASN A 292 15.16 -24.39 33.21
CA ASN A 292 15.47 -22.95 33.24
C ASN A 292 15.89 -22.43 31.86
N ALA A 293 16.71 -23.19 31.12
CA ALA A 293 17.10 -22.85 29.76
C ALA A 293 15.92 -22.79 28.80
N VAL A 294 14.99 -23.75 28.89
CA VAL A 294 13.74 -23.77 28.11
C VAL A 294 12.88 -22.55 28.46
N GLU A 295 12.70 -22.24 29.74
CA GLU A 295 11.97 -21.06 30.20
C GLU A 295 12.55 -19.73 29.68
N ASP A 296 13.89 -19.58 29.79
CA ASP A 296 14.60 -18.40 29.31
C ASP A 296 14.53 -18.29 27.78
N SER A 297 14.67 -19.40 27.06
CA SER A 297 14.53 -19.43 25.60
C SER A 297 13.16 -18.90 25.16
N TYR A 298 12.09 -19.34 25.84
CA TYR A 298 10.74 -18.91 25.51
C TYR A 298 10.54 -17.43 25.81
N LYS A 299 10.82 -17.01 27.04
CA LYS A 299 10.55 -15.64 27.53
C LYS A 299 11.40 -14.60 26.81
N ARG A 300 12.71 -14.86 26.66
CA ARG A 300 13.68 -13.85 26.20
C ARG A 300 13.88 -13.84 24.69
N LEU A 301 13.71 -14.98 24.01
CA LEU A 301 14.06 -15.12 22.60
C LEU A 301 12.84 -15.39 21.72
N ILE A 302 12.08 -16.45 22.02
CA ILE A 302 10.98 -16.92 21.16
C ILE A 302 9.77 -15.98 21.22
N LEU A 303 9.32 -15.57 22.41
CA LEU A 303 8.16 -14.69 22.57
C LEU A 303 8.35 -13.32 21.87
N PRO A 304 9.48 -12.61 22.01
CA PRO A 304 9.75 -11.40 21.23
C PRO A 304 9.80 -11.65 19.72
N PHE A 305 10.38 -12.77 19.29
CA PHE A 305 10.43 -13.16 17.87
C PHE A 305 9.02 -13.37 17.30
N LEU A 306 8.17 -14.15 17.97
CA LEU A 306 6.79 -14.40 17.57
C LEU A 306 5.98 -13.09 17.54
N THR A 307 6.11 -12.27 18.57
CA THR A 307 5.44 -10.95 18.65
C THR A 307 5.78 -10.08 17.45
N ARG A 308 7.07 -9.96 17.11
CA ARG A 308 7.52 -9.20 15.94
C ARG A 308 6.98 -9.81 14.65
N SER A 309 7.07 -11.12 14.50
CA SER A 309 6.59 -11.83 13.31
C SER A 309 5.10 -11.57 13.06
N TYR A 310 4.25 -11.64 14.09
CA TYR A 310 2.83 -11.29 13.99
C TYR A 310 2.61 -9.83 13.58
N ARG A 311 3.33 -8.88 14.20
CA ARG A 311 3.21 -7.45 13.86
C ARG A 311 3.61 -7.19 12.41
N THR A 312 4.71 -7.78 11.94
CA THR A 312 5.18 -7.66 10.56
C THR A 312 4.17 -8.24 9.58
N LYS A 313 3.67 -9.46 9.84
CA LYS A 313 2.68 -10.13 8.98
C LYS A 313 1.40 -9.30 8.84
N LEU A 314 0.81 -8.91 9.97
CA LEU A 314 -0.41 -8.08 10.00
C LEU A 314 -0.21 -6.76 9.26
N THR A 315 0.94 -6.10 9.47
CA THR A 315 1.25 -4.83 8.80
C THR A 315 1.37 -5.03 7.29
N SER A 316 2.08 -6.07 6.84
CA SER A 316 2.24 -6.37 5.42
C SER A 316 0.90 -6.67 4.75
N GLU A 317 0.06 -7.50 5.36
CA GLU A 317 -1.29 -7.82 4.85
C GLU A 317 -2.17 -6.57 4.79
N ALA A 318 -2.13 -5.73 5.84
CA ALA A 318 -2.92 -4.52 5.90
C ALA A 318 -2.49 -3.46 4.87
N GLU A 319 -1.19 -3.30 4.64
CA GLU A 319 -0.66 -2.44 3.60
C GLU A 319 -1.05 -2.94 2.20
N LYS A 320 -0.94 -4.25 1.94
CA LYS A 320 -1.34 -4.86 0.66
C LYS A 320 -2.81 -4.59 0.36
N GLU A 321 -3.71 -4.82 1.32
CA GLU A 321 -5.15 -4.58 1.11
C GLU A 321 -5.45 -3.09 0.91
N SER A 322 -4.84 -2.20 1.69
CA SER A 322 -5.03 -0.76 1.54
C SER A 322 -4.59 -0.27 0.16
N ILE A 323 -3.51 -0.83 -0.40
CA ILE A 323 -3.04 -0.52 -1.74
C ILE A 323 -4.01 -1.08 -2.78
N ALA A 324 -4.46 -2.32 -2.63
CA ALA A 324 -5.42 -2.93 -3.56
C ALA A 324 -6.70 -2.09 -3.66
N MET A 325 -7.24 -1.65 -2.52
CA MET A 325 -8.38 -0.74 -2.46
C MET A 325 -8.09 0.62 -3.11
N PHE A 326 -6.92 1.19 -2.84
CA PHE A 326 -6.52 2.43 -3.49
C PHE A 326 -6.43 2.30 -5.02
N VAL A 327 -5.78 1.25 -5.52
CA VAL A 327 -5.63 0.96 -6.96
C VAL A 327 -6.99 0.76 -7.60
N ARG A 328 -7.90 0.02 -6.94
CA ARG A 328 -9.27 -0.17 -7.42
C ARG A 328 -10.00 1.17 -7.56
N ASN A 329 -9.93 2.02 -6.54
CA ASN A 329 -10.56 3.34 -6.56
C ASN A 329 -9.94 4.26 -7.62
N LEU A 330 -8.61 4.26 -7.76
CA LEU A 330 -7.91 5.04 -8.78
C LEU A 330 -8.28 4.57 -10.18
N ARG A 331 -8.30 3.25 -10.43
CA ARG A 331 -8.70 2.68 -11.72
C ARG A 331 -10.11 3.09 -12.11
N GLN A 332 -11.06 3.04 -11.17
CA GLN A 332 -12.43 3.47 -11.43
C GLN A 332 -12.49 4.94 -11.84
N ARG A 333 -11.66 5.81 -11.25
CA ARG A 333 -11.58 7.24 -11.62
C ARG A 333 -10.94 7.45 -12.99
N LEU A 334 -9.86 6.74 -13.30
CA LEU A 334 -9.14 6.85 -14.58
C LEU A 334 -9.96 6.35 -15.77
N LEU A 335 -10.87 5.39 -15.53
CA LEU A 335 -11.68 4.75 -16.58
C LEU A 335 -13.13 5.25 -16.64
N VAL A 336 -13.44 6.39 -16.00
CA VAL A 336 -14.73 7.07 -16.19
C VAL A 336 -14.87 7.44 -17.67
N SER A 337 -16.06 7.26 -18.23
CA SER A 337 -16.29 7.61 -19.64
C SER A 337 -16.16 9.13 -19.85
N PRO A 338 -15.36 9.59 -20.84
CA PRO A 338 -15.18 11.01 -21.12
C PRO A 338 -16.45 11.65 -21.69
N VAL A 339 -16.71 12.92 -21.33
CA VAL A 339 -17.79 13.74 -21.90
C VAL A 339 -17.23 14.64 -22.99
N ARG A 340 -17.52 14.32 -24.26
CA ARG A 340 -16.97 15.02 -25.42
C ARG A 340 -18.00 15.91 -26.10
N GLY A 341 -17.51 16.93 -26.82
CA GLY A 341 -18.34 17.68 -27.77
C GLY A 341 -19.23 18.77 -27.16
N CYS A 342 -19.05 19.12 -25.88
CA CYS A 342 -19.83 20.17 -25.22
C CYS A 342 -18.95 21.20 -24.50
N VAL A 343 -19.43 22.43 -24.43
CA VAL A 343 -18.86 23.49 -23.59
C VAL A 343 -19.19 23.19 -22.13
N ILE A 344 -18.17 23.17 -21.27
CA ILE A 344 -18.30 22.84 -19.84
C ILE A 344 -17.80 23.98 -18.97
N MET A 345 -18.54 24.31 -17.91
CA MET A 345 -18.08 25.18 -16.83
C MET A 345 -17.56 24.33 -15.67
N GLY A 346 -16.26 24.34 -15.42
CA GLY A 346 -15.66 23.84 -14.20
C GLY A 346 -15.82 24.84 -13.06
N VAL A 347 -16.24 24.36 -11.90
CA VAL A 347 -16.48 25.15 -10.69
C VAL A 347 -15.69 24.54 -9.54
N ASP A 348 -14.73 25.30 -9.02
CA ASP A 348 -14.01 24.99 -7.78
C ASP A 348 -14.69 25.73 -6.61
N PRO A 349 -15.47 25.05 -5.76
CA PRO A 349 -16.27 25.71 -4.73
C PRO A 349 -15.41 26.37 -3.64
N GLY A 350 -15.93 27.46 -3.06
CA GLY A 350 -15.27 28.11 -1.94
C GLY A 350 -16.16 29.13 -1.25
N PHE A 351 -15.92 29.32 0.06
CA PHE A 351 -16.60 30.33 0.87
C PHE A 351 -15.93 31.71 0.72
N ARG A 352 -14.97 32.03 1.60
CA ARG A 352 -14.35 33.38 1.71
C ARG A 352 -13.63 33.83 0.43
N HIS A 353 -13.03 32.89 -0.30
CA HIS A 353 -12.26 33.18 -1.52
C HIS A 353 -13.11 33.03 -2.80
N GLY A 354 -14.43 32.93 -2.66
CA GLY A 354 -15.35 32.69 -3.78
C GLY A 354 -15.18 31.32 -4.45
N CYS A 355 -16.11 31.05 -5.36
CA CYS A 355 -16.09 29.90 -6.27
C CYS A 355 -15.36 30.30 -7.55
N LYS A 356 -14.39 29.51 -7.98
CA LYS A 356 -13.58 29.78 -9.17
C LYS A 356 -14.21 29.07 -10.35
N LEU A 357 -14.27 29.76 -11.48
CA LEU A 357 -14.95 29.30 -12.68
C LEU A 357 -13.96 29.19 -13.82
N ALA A 358 -14.11 28.15 -14.62
CA ALA A 358 -13.43 28.00 -15.90
C ALA A 358 -14.41 27.46 -16.95
N ILE A 359 -14.63 28.21 -18.02
CA ILE A 359 -15.43 27.77 -19.17
C ILE A 359 -14.48 27.18 -20.21
N LEU A 360 -14.73 25.93 -20.56
CA LEU A 360 -13.92 25.12 -21.45
C LEU A 360 -14.67 24.84 -22.74
N SER A 361 -13.97 24.93 -23.87
CA SER A 361 -14.49 24.56 -25.17
C SER A 361 -14.75 23.04 -25.28
N PRO A 362 -15.44 22.57 -26.33
CA PRO A 362 -15.57 21.14 -26.62
C PRO A 362 -14.24 20.39 -26.79
N THR A 363 -13.14 21.12 -27.00
CA THR A 363 -11.77 20.62 -27.17
C THR A 363 -10.87 20.94 -25.95
N SER A 364 -11.45 21.29 -24.81
CA SER A 364 -10.76 21.56 -23.54
C SER A 364 -9.88 22.82 -23.52
N GLN A 365 -10.08 23.74 -24.48
CA GLN A 365 -9.44 25.06 -24.49
C GLN A 365 -10.13 26.00 -23.51
N ILE A 366 -9.36 26.84 -22.83
CA ILE A 366 -9.88 27.79 -21.85
C ILE A 366 -10.50 28.97 -22.61
N ILE A 367 -11.81 29.13 -22.51
CA ILE A 367 -12.56 30.23 -23.13
C ILE A 367 -12.61 31.43 -22.19
N HIS A 368 -12.89 31.18 -20.91
CA HIS A 368 -13.06 32.23 -19.93
C HIS A 368 -12.81 31.69 -18.51
N THR A 369 -12.32 32.55 -17.62
CA THR A 369 -12.14 32.25 -16.20
C THR A 369 -12.62 33.41 -15.36
N ASP A 370 -13.21 33.14 -14.20
CA ASP A 370 -13.75 34.17 -13.33
C ASP A 370 -13.84 33.68 -11.87
N VAL A 371 -14.13 34.58 -10.94
CA VAL A 371 -14.45 34.26 -9.54
C VAL A 371 -15.81 34.85 -9.20
N VAL A 372 -16.68 34.03 -8.59
CA VAL A 372 -18.03 34.42 -8.18
C VAL A 372 -18.27 34.12 -6.71
N TYR A 373 -19.05 34.95 -6.04
CA TYR A 373 -19.29 34.85 -4.59
C TYR A 373 -20.72 34.40 -4.30
N LEU A 374 -20.97 33.09 -4.43
CA LEU A 374 -22.30 32.50 -4.36
C LEU A 374 -22.93 32.49 -2.96
N HIS A 375 -22.11 32.66 -1.90
CA HIS A 375 -22.52 32.47 -0.50
C HIS A 375 -22.69 33.78 0.29
N ASN A 376 -22.73 34.92 -0.39
CA ASN A 376 -22.78 36.26 0.22
C ASN A 376 -24.07 36.99 -0.16
N ALA A 377 -24.41 38.11 0.50
CA ALA A 377 -25.62 38.90 0.25
C ALA A 377 -25.85 39.36 -1.22
N GLY A 378 -24.84 39.28 -2.08
CA GLY A 378 -24.89 39.61 -3.51
C GLY A 378 -25.35 38.49 -4.46
N GLN A 379 -25.96 37.40 -3.97
CA GLN A 379 -26.26 36.18 -4.76
C GLN A 379 -26.98 36.45 -6.09
N GLN A 380 -27.95 37.37 -6.12
CA GLN A 380 -28.70 37.69 -7.34
C GLN A 380 -27.84 38.32 -8.44
N ARG A 381 -26.89 39.18 -8.06
CA ARG A 381 -25.95 39.80 -9.00
C ARG A 381 -25.02 38.74 -9.61
N GLU A 382 -24.55 37.81 -8.78
CA GLU A 382 -23.70 36.71 -9.23
C GLU A 382 -24.47 35.70 -10.10
N ALA A 383 -25.74 35.44 -9.80
CA ALA A 383 -26.62 34.63 -10.65
C ALA A 383 -26.76 35.25 -12.05
N GLU A 384 -27.03 36.54 -12.14
CA GLU A 384 -27.16 37.24 -13.41
C GLU A 384 -25.85 37.25 -14.22
N LYS A 385 -24.72 37.41 -13.53
CA LYS A 385 -23.38 37.26 -14.12
C LYS A 385 -23.17 35.85 -14.69
N LEU A 386 -23.54 34.81 -13.95
CA LEU A 386 -23.49 33.41 -14.44
C LEU A 386 -24.38 33.22 -15.67
N ARG A 387 -25.61 33.74 -15.65
CA ARG A 387 -26.53 33.65 -16.80
C ARG A 387 -25.95 34.31 -18.04
N HIS A 388 -25.35 35.49 -17.89
CA HIS A 388 -24.67 36.18 -18.99
C HIS A 388 -23.53 35.34 -19.57
N LEU A 389 -22.64 34.82 -18.71
CA LEU A 389 -21.49 34.00 -19.14
C LEU A 389 -21.94 32.70 -19.82
N MET A 390 -22.91 31.99 -19.23
CA MET A 390 -23.40 30.73 -19.79
C MET A 390 -24.09 30.93 -21.14
N THR A 391 -24.87 32.01 -21.29
CA THR A 391 -25.52 32.37 -22.56
C THR A 391 -24.49 32.75 -23.62
N LYS A 392 -23.53 33.62 -23.28
CA LYS A 392 -22.48 34.10 -24.19
C LYS A 392 -21.67 32.95 -24.80
N TYR A 393 -21.36 31.92 -24.03
CA TYR A 393 -20.52 30.81 -24.47
C TYR A 393 -21.30 29.52 -24.76
N SER A 394 -22.64 29.56 -24.75
CA SER A 394 -23.50 28.37 -24.97
C SER A 394 -23.15 27.19 -24.06
N CYS A 395 -22.87 27.48 -22.78
CA CYS A 395 -22.48 26.47 -21.80
C CYS A 395 -23.70 25.77 -21.21
N THR A 396 -23.85 24.47 -21.47
CA THR A 396 -25.00 23.66 -21.00
C THR A 396 -24.66 22.70 -19.87
N LYS A 397 -23.38 22.61 -19.50
CA LYS A 397 -22.84 21.61 -18.58
C LYS A 397 -22.02 22.27 -17.48
N VAL A 398 -22.39 22.05 -16.23
CA VAL A 398 -21.67 22.57 -15.05
C VAL A 398 -21.04 21.41 -14.29
N VAL A 399 -19.75 21.50 -13.99
CA VAL A 399 -19.00 20.49 -13.24
C VAL A 399 -18.53 21.10 -11.93
N ILE A 400 -18.99 20.56 -10.82
CA ILE A 400 -18.73 21.08 -9.47
C ILE A 400 -17.72 20.17 -8.77
N GLY A 401 -16.65 20.73 -8.21
CA GLY A 401 -15.70 20.00 -7.35
C GLY A 401 -16.36 19.54 -6.05
N ASN A 402 -15.98 18.35 -5.55
CA ASN A 402 -16.54 17.78 -4.32
C ASN A 402 -15.88 18.29 -3.02
N GLY A 403 -15.32 19.50 -3.06
CA GLY A 403 -14.57 20.14 -1.99
C GLY A 403 -15.35 20.88 -0.93
N THR A 404 -14.65 21.82 -0.31
CA THR A 404 -15.24 22.74 0.66
C THR A 404 -16.28 23.62 -0.03
N ALA A 405 -17.48 23.77 0.55
CA ALA A 405 -18.62 24.48 -0.03
C ALA A 405 -19.32 23.77 -1.22
N CYS A 406 -19.04 22.48 -1.46
CA CYS A 406 -19.69 21.64 -2.49
C CYS A 406 -21.23 21.71 -2.43
N ARG A 407 -21.80 21.49 -1.23
CA ARG A 407 -23.25 21.38 -1.03
C ARG A 407 -23.96 22.69 -1.26
N GLU A 408 -23.39 23.77 -0.76
CA GLU A 408 -23.95 25.11 -0.88
C GLU A 408 -23.92 25.55 -2.34
N THR A 409 -22.82 25.29 -3.05
CA THR A 409 -22.69 25.57 -4.49
C THR A 409 -23.62 24.68 -5.32
N GLU A 410 -23.75 23.40 -5.00
CA GLU A 410 -24.73 22.49 -5.63
C GLU A 410 -26.15 23.03 -5.47
N THR A 411 -26.56 23.36 -4.24
CA THR A 411 -27.90 23.84 -3.92
C THR A 411 -28.21 25.10 -4.72
N PHE A 412 -27.24 26.01 -4.85
CA PHE A 412 -27.37 27.23 -5.64
C PHE A 412 -27.62 26.94 -7.13
N PHE A 413 -26.80 26.09 -7.75
CA PHE A 413 -27.01 25.72 -9.16
C PHE A 413 -28.31 24.94 -9.37
N ALA A 414 -28.65 24.02 -8.46
CA ALA A 414 -29.87 23.23 -8.53
C ALA A 414 -31.12 24.14 -8.48
N ASP A 415 -31.15 25.13 -7.58
CA ASP A 415 -32.26 26.10 -7.49
C ASP A 415 -32.40 26.93 -8.78
N LEU A 416 -31.28 27.45 -9.32
CA LEU A 416 -31.31 28.22 -10.58
C LEU A 416 -31.80 27.38 -11.78
N ILE A 417 -31.35 26.12 -11.88
CA ILE A 417 -31.77 25.21 -12.95
C ILE A 417 -33.26 24.84 -12.79
N ALA A 418 -33.72 24.57 -11.56
CA ALA A 418 -35.11 24.26 -11.26
C ALA A 418 -36.05 25.41 -11.69
N ARG A 419 -35.66 26.65 -11.40
CA ARG A 419 -36.37 27.88 -11.78
C ARG A 419 -36.26 28.27 -13.25
N ARG A 420 -35.59 27.45 -14.08
CA ARG A 420 -35.34 27.73 -15.52
C ARG A 420 -34.61 29.06 -15.76
N PHE A 421 -33.77 29.48 -14.82
CA PHE A 421 -33.09 30.77 -14.86
C PHE A 421 -32.14 30.94 -16.07
N PHE A 422 -31.63 29.82 -16.61
CA PHE A 422 -30.72 29.80 -17.76
C PHE A 422 -31.41 29.66 -19.12
N HIS A 423 -32.74 29.74 -19.20
CA HIS A 423 -33.47 29.62 -20.47
C HIS A 423 -32.94 30.61 -21.54
N PRO A 424 -32.75 30.19 -22.82
CA PRO A 424 -33.17 28.93 -23.44
C PRO A 424 -32.22 27.73 -23.29
N LEU A 425 -31.14 27.84 -22.50
CA LEU A 425 -30.19 26.73 -22.33
C LEU A 425 -30.78 25.62 -21.44
N ASP A 426 -30.65 24.37 -21.89
CA ASP A 426 -30.94 23.18 -21.07
C ASP A 426 -29.71 22.81 -20.24
N VAL A 427 -29.58 23.46 -19.08
CA VAL A 427 -28.42 23.32 -18.19
C VAL A 427 -28.58 22.08 -17.30
N SER A 428 -27.49 21.32 -17.17
CA SER A 428 -27.37 20.23 -16.21
C SER A 428 -26.02 20.32 -15.49
N TYR A 429 -25.96 19.76 -14.28
CA TYR A 429 -24.73 19.77 -13.48
C TYR A 429 -24.29 18.35 -13.09
N CYS A 430 -23.02 18.18 -12.77
CA CYS A 430 -22.51 16.97 -12.13
C CYS A 430 -21.46 17.32 -11.09
N ILE A 431 -21.28 16.45 -10.10
CA ILE A 431 -20.22 16.57 -9.10
C ILE A 431 -19.06 15.67 -9.50
N THR A 432 -17.84 16.19 -9.44
CA THR A 432 -16.61 15.45 -9.72
C THR A 432 -15.63 15.50 -8.56
N ASN A 433 -14.72 14.54 -8.53
CA ASN A 433 -13.67 14.50 -7.52
C ASN A 433 -12.63 15.60 -7.81
N GLU A 434 -12.35 16.47 -6.85
CA GLU A 434 -11.34 17.53 -6.97
C GLU A 434 -9.97 17.16 -6.40
N ALA A 435 -9.81 15.97 -5.80
CA ALA A 435 -8.55 15.54 -5.17
C ALA A 435 -7.38 15.68 -6.14
N GLY A 436 -6.32 16.34 -5.69
CA GLY A 436 -5.14 16.65 -6.49
C GLY A 436 -5.26 17.86 -7.42
N ALA A 437 -6.43 18.53 -7.55
CA ALA A 437 -6.57 19.72 -8.38
C ALA A 437 -5.76 20.91 -7.82
N SER A 438 -5.73 21.05 -6.50
CA SER A 438 -4.89 22.02 -5.79
C SER A 438 -3.40 21.71 -5.87
N ILE A 439 -3.03 20.43 -5.99
CA ILE A 439 -1.62 20.01 -6.17
C ILE A 439 -1.19 20.27 -7.61
N TYR A 440 -2.05 19.95 -8.58
CA TYR A 440 -1.82 20.27 -10.00
C TYR A 440 -1.65 21.77 -10.21
N SER A 441 -2.51 22.62 -9.63
CA SER A 441 -2.51 24.05 -9.95
C SER A 441 -1.21 24.78 -9.63
N VAL A 442 -0.42 24.26 -8.69
CA VAL A 442 0.91 24.77 -8.31
C VAL A 442 2.06 23.95 -8.90
N SER A 443 1.79 22.95 -9.74
CA SER A 443 2.80 22.12 -10.37
C SER A 443 3.50 22.83 -11.53
N ALA A 444 4.71 22.38 -11.85
CA ALA A 444 5.47 22.93 -12.96
C ALA A 444 4.77 22.69 -14.31
N GLU A 445 4.05 21.58 -14.45
CA GLU A 445 3.26 21.23 -15.63
C GLU A 445 2.09 22.21 -15.81
N ALA A 446 1.36 22.55 -14.74
CA ALA A 446 0.28 23.52 -14.82
C ALA A 446 0.79 24.94 -15.11
N VAL A 447 1.95 25.33 -14.57
CA VAL A 447 2.60 26.60 -14.92
C VAL A 447 3.00 26.64 -16.40
N LYS A 448 3.50 25.52 -16.95
CA LYS A 448 3.82 25.44 -18.39
C LYS A 448 2.57 25.47 -19.28
N GLU A 449 1.49 24.84 -18.84
CA GLU A 449 0.24 24.77 -19.60
C GLU A 449 -0.57 26.08 -19.53
N MET A 450 -0.50 26.80 -18.40
CA MET A 450 -1.29 28.00 -18.11
C MET A 450 -0.44 29.06 -17.36
N PRO A 451 0.59 29.64 -17.99
CA PRO A 451 1.56 30.52 -17.33
C PRO A 451 0.90 31.77 -16.73
N ASP A 452 -0.02 32.38 -17.47
CA ASP A 452 -0.64 33.66 -17.11
C ASP A 452 -1.87 33.53 -16.18
N LEU A 453 -2.22 32.30 -15.78
CA LEU A 453 -3.41 32.04 -14.97
C LEU A 453 -3.07 31.88 -13.49
N ASP A 454 -3.86 32.51 -12.60
CA ASP A 454 -3.72 32.34 -11.14
C ASP A 454 -3.88 30.87 -10.74
N PRO A 455 -3.09 30.35 -9.78
CA PRO A 455 -3.22 28.97 -9.31
C PRO A 455 -4.63 28.57 -8.88
N ASN A 456 -5.42 29.47 -8.29
CA ASN A 456 -6.79 29.16 -7.89
C ASN A 456 -7.75 29.00 -9.08
N LEU A 457 -7.45 29.60 -10.23
CA LEU A 457 -8.25 29.44 -11.44
C LEU A 457 -7.84 28.18 -12.21
N ARG A 458 -6.57 27.76 -12.10
CA ARG A 458 -6.07 26.50 -12.68
C ARG A 458 -6.76 25.27 -12.09
N SER A 459 -7.16 25.30 -10.82
CA SER A 459 -7.92 24.19 -10.21
C SER A 459 -9.31 24.03 -10.84
N ALA A 460 -10.02 25.13 -11.11
CA ALA A 460 -11.31 25.11 -11.80
C ALA A 460 -11.19 24.56 -13.23
N VAL A 461 -10.10 24.90 -13.93
CA VAL A 461 -9.77 24.32 -15.25
C VAL A 461 -9.59 22.80 -15.13
N SER A 462 -8.83 22.32 -14.14
CA SER A 462 -8.63 20.88 -13.93
C SER A 462 -9.94 20.15 -13.63
N ILE A 463 -10.81 20.73 -12.79
CA ILE A 463 -12.12 20.18 -12.47
C ILE A 463 -12.98 19.96 -13.73
N GLY A 464 -13.04 20.94 -14.62
CA GLY A 464 -13.77 20.82 -15.89
C GLY A 464 -13.16 19.77 -16.82
N ARG A 465 -11.82 19.78 -16.97
CA ARG A 465 -11.10 18.84 -17.86
C ARG A 465 -11.21 17.39 -17.40
N ARG A 466 -11.31 17.13 -16.09
CA ARG A 466 -11.53 15.77 -15.53
C ARG A 466 -12.80 15.12 -16.03
N VAL A 467 -13.84 15.89 -16.36
CA VAL A 467 -15.08 15.33 -16.91
C VAL A 467 -14.99 15.16 -18.42
N GLN A 468 -14.25 16.05 -19.11
CA GLN A 468 -14.04 15.95 -20.56
C GLN A 468 -13.14 14.78 -20.95
N ASP A 469 -12.03 14.61 -20.24
CA ASP A 469 -11.09 13.50 -20.39
C ASP A 469 -10.45 13.14 -19.03
N PRO A 470 -11.12 12.28 -18.24
CA PRO A 470 -10.62 11.88 -16.92
C PRO A 470 -9.20 11.32 -16.98
N LEU A 471 -8.90 10.47 -17.96
CA LEU A 471 -7.59 9.85 -18.09
C LEU A 471 -6.52 10.89 -18.43
N GLY A 472 -6.76 11.73 -19.46
CA GLY A 472 -5.81 12.73 -19.91
C GLY A 472 -5.50 13.82 -18.87
N GLU A 473 -6.46 14.12 -17.99
CA GLU A 473 -6.28 15.12 -16.94
C GLU A 473 -5.67 14.52 -15.65
N LEU A 474 -6.11 13.33 -15.22
CA LEU A 474 -5.63 12.73 -13.97
C LEU A 474 -4.17 12.22 -14.08
N VAL A 475 -3.69 11.84 -15.26
CA VAL A 475 -2.27 11.43 -15.44
C VAL A 475 -1.27 12.58 -15.28
N LYS A 476 -1.72 13.84 -15.29
CA LYS A 476 -0.87 15.01 -15.04
C LYS A 476 -0.47 15.16 -13.58
N ILE A 477 -1.11 14.41 -12.69
CA ILE A 477 -0.93 14.49 -11.24
C ILE A 477 -0.13 13.27 -10.79
N ASP A 478 0.88 13.48 -9.95
CA ASP A 478 1.61 12.37 -9.32
C ASP A 478 0.59 11.47 -8.59
N PRO A 479 0.55 10.15 -8.87
CA PRO A 479 -0.39 9.25 -8.21
C PRO A 479 -0.35 9.30 -6.67
N LYS A 480 0.77 9.72 -6.06
CA LYS A 480 0.91 9.94 -4.61
C LYS A 480 0.05 11.07 -4.09
N ALA A 481 -0.30 12.04 -4.92
CA ALA A 481 -1.12 13.19 -4.57
C ALA A 481 -2.59 12.81 -4.26
N TYR A 482 -3.03 11.62 -4.66
CA TYR A 482 -4.37 11.11 -4.34
C TYR A 482 -4.46 10.43 -2.95
N ARG A 483 -3.39 10.47 -2.15
CA ARG A 483 -3.24 9.68 -0.92
C ARG A 483 -3.80 10.39 0.33
N ASP A 484 -4.58 9.65 1.13
CA ASP A 484 -5.01 10.05 2.48
C ASP A 484 -4.42 9.17 3.63
N TRP A 485 -3.66 8.10 3.32
CA TRP A 485 -3.38 7.02 4.31
C TRP A 485 -1.89 6.69 4.53
N ASN A 486 -1.49 6.26 5.74
CA ASN A 486 -0.12 5.86 6.10
C ASN A 486 0.26 4.45 5.58
N VAL A 487 0.46 4.29 4.27
CA VAL A 487 1.06 3.09 3.64
C VAL A 487 2.54 3.34 3.29
N SER A 488 3.41 2.33 3.35
CA SER A 488 4.77 2.42 2.81
C SER A 488 4.82 3.03 1.40
N ALA A 489 5.59 4.11 1.23
CA ALA A 489 5.70 4.85 -0.04
C ALA A 489 6.25 3.98 -1.19
N ARG A 490 7.01 2.93 -0.86
CA ARG A 490 7.60 2.00 -1.84
C ARG A 490 6.57 1.09 -2.48
N CYS A 491 5.71 0.44 -1.68
CA CYS A 491 4.67 -0.44 -2.19
C CYS A 491 3.63 0.32 -3.02
N PHE A 492 3.38 1.58 -2.65
CA PHE A 492 2.43 2.44 -3.34
C PHE A 492 2.91 2.87 -4.74
N CYS A 493 4.13 3.42 -4.87
CA CYS A 493 4.66 3.93 -6.15
C CYS A 493 4.59 2.86 -7.26
N TRP A 494 5.00 1.64 -6.92
CA TRP A 494 5.01 0.49 -7.81
C TRP A 494 3.61 0.07 -8.26
N SER A 495 2.65 0.04 -7.34
CA SER A 495 1.27 -0.38 -7.64
C SER A 495 0.52 0.66 -8.47
N THR A 496 0.78 1.95 -8.25
CA THR A 496 0.16 3.05 -8.99
C THR A 496 0.74 3.23 -10.39
N GLU A 497 2.06 3.13 -10.54
CA GLU A 497 2.72 3.15 -11.85
C GLU A 497 2.28 1.95 -12.70
N GLY A 498 2.15 0.78 -12.08
CA GLY A 498 1.60 -0.42 -12.74
C GLY A 498 0.12 -0.30 -13.14
N GLY A 499 -0.69 0.41 -12.35
CA GLY A 499 -2.09 0.72 -12.66
C GLY A 499 -2.25 1.70 -13.82
N ALA A 500 -1.48 2.78 -13.82
CA ALA A 500 -1.43 3.76 -14.91
C ALA A 500 -0.84 3.18 -16.21
N GLY A 501 0.09 2.23 -16.10
CA GLY A 501 0.71 1.53 -17.24
C GLY A 501 -0.19 0.51 -17.96
N ARG A 502 -1.45 0.29 -17.54
CA ARG A 502 -2.38 -0.57 -18.30
C ARG A 502 -2.80 0.13 -19.60
N SER A 503 -2.17 -0.21 -20.72
CA SER A 503 -2.51 0.27 -22.07
C SER A 503 -3.81 -0.35 -22.64
N GLY A 504 -4.89 -0.33 -21.84
CA GLY A 504 -6.21 -0.82 -22.25
C GLY A 504 -6.92 0.11 -23.24
N THR A 505 -6.62 1.42 -23.18
CA THR A 505 -7.02 2.42 -24.16
C THR A 505 -5.81 2.76 -25.01
N GLY A 506 -5.80 2.37 -26.29
CA GLY A 506 -4.73 2.78 -27.20
C GLY A 506 -4.69 4.31 -27.30
N VAL A 507 -3.50 4.90 -27.31
CA VAL A 507 -3.30 6.32 -27.68
C VAL A 507 -3.49 6.43 -29.19
N CYS A 508 -4.75 6.43 -29.66
CA CYS A 508 -5.06 6.34 -31.09
C CYS A 508 -4.85 7.64 -31.89
N GLN A 509 -4.39 8.74 -31.27
CA GLN A 509 -4.04 9.97 -31.99
C GLN A 509 -2.78 10.61 -31.40
N PHE A 510 -1.62 10.25 -31.95
CA PHE A 510 -0.32 10.86 -31.63
C PHE A 510 -0.28 12.39 -31.88
N ARG A 511 -1.20 12.94 -32.69
CA ARG A 511 -1.25 14.39 -32.99
C ARG A 511 -1.87 15.26 -31.88
N GLY A 512 -2.60 14.67 -30.92
CA GLY A 512 -3.34 15.43 -29.89
C GLY A 512 -2.75 15.36 -28.48
N CYS A 513 -1.80 14.44 -28.22
CA CYS A 513 -1.17 14.32 -26.90
C CYS A 513 -0.08 15.38 -26.73
N GLY A 514 -0.34 16.42 -25.93
CA GLY A 514 0.69 17.30 -25.36
C GLY A 514 1.31 18.35 -26.27
N ARG A 515 0.81 18.57 -27.50
CA ARG A 515 1.20 19.71 -28.34
C ARG A 515 0.00 20.53 -28.76
N GLN A 516 -0.39 21.50 -27.93
CA GLN A 516 -1.20 22.63 -28.38
C GLN A 516 -0.56 23.93 -27.89
N HIS A 517 0.54 24.31 -28.55
CA HIS A 517 0.96 25.69 -28.82
C HIS A 517 2.33 25.67 -29.49
N LEU A 518 2.35 25.84 -30.81
CA LEU A 518 3.44 26.43 -31.62
C LEU A 518 3.08 26.24 -33.09
N LEU A 519 2.22 27.11 -33.60
CA LEU A 519 2.12 27.41 -35.03
C LEU A 519 2.04 28.93 -35.15
N ARG A 520 3.20 29.55 -35.39
CA ARG A 520 3.33 30.81 -36.11
C ARG A 520 4.49 30.66 -37.08
N ASP A 521 4.12 30.77 -38.36
CA ASP A 521 4.85 31.31 -39.50
C ASP A 521 6.31 30.87 -39.72
N THR A 522 6.50 30.11 -40.79
CA THR A 522 7.48 30.44 -41.84
C THR A 522 7.19 29.60 -43.07
N ASP A 523 6.78 30.27 -44.14
CA ASP A 523 6.86 29.79 -45.52
C ASP A 523 8.33 29.46 -45.85
N GLU A 524 8.59 28.29 -46.47
CA GLU A 524 9.42 28.19 -47.68
C GLU A 524 9.54 26.74 -48.22
N ALA A 525 9.20 26.62 -49.50
CA ALA A 525 9.85 25.85 -50.57
C ALA A 525 10.17 24.33 -50.44
N ARG A 526 9.51 23.59 -51.36
CA ARG A 526 10.05 22.56 -52.28
C ARG A 526 10.72 21.29 -51.72
N SER A 527 10.09 20.14 -51.97
CA SER A 527 10.41 19.19 -53.07
C SER A 527 10.02 17.75 -52.71
N ARG A 528 9.22 17.13 -53.59
CA ARG A 528 8.93 15.68 -53.58
C ARG A 528 10.09 14.93 -54.25
N PRO A 529 10.19 13.62 -53.99
CA PRO A 529 10.07 12.69 -55.12
C PRO A 529 9.06 11.56 -54.90
N GLN A 530 8.46 11.16 -56.01
CA GLN A 530 7.54 10.03 -56.20
C GLN A 530 8.29 8.69 -56.14
N CYS A 531 7.58 7.62 -55.75
CA CYS A 531 7.70 6.29 -56.37
C CYS A 531 6.45 5.41 -56.06
N GLY A 532 5.68 5.10 -57.11
CA GLY A 532 5.26 3.74 -57.51
C GLY A 532 4.20 2.94 -56.71
N PRO A 533 3.08 2.48 -57.34
CA PRO A 533 2.02 1.69 -56.71
C PRO A 533 2.07 0.17 -57.05
N GLY A 534 1.45 -0.64 -56.20
CA GLY A 534 1.09 -2.05 -56.42
C GLY A 534 0.66 -2.67 -55.08
N SER A 535 -0.38 -3.48 -54.93
CA SER A 535 -1.33 -4.12 -55.84
C SER A 535 -2.61 -4.45 -55.05
N GLN A 536 -3.73 -4.52 -55.77
CA GLN A 536 -5.04 -5.01 -55.31
C GLN A 536 -4.96 -6.41 -54.67
N TYR A 537 -5.86 -6.73 -53.74
CA TYR A 537 -6.61 -8.01 -53.76
C TYR A 537 -7.87 -8.00 -52.86
N ASN A 538 -9.00 -8.07 -53.56
CA ASN A 538 -10.33 -8.62 -53.32
C ASN A 538 -10.92 -8.82 -51.91
N ARG A 539 -12.06 -8.13 -51.75
CA ARG A 539 -13.25 -8.47 -50.96
C ARG A 539 -13.91 -9.73 -51.52
N VAL A 540 -14.26 -10.69 -50.67
CA VAL A 540 -15.23 -11.76 -50.97
C VAL A 540 -16.29 -11.77 -49.88
N GLU A 541 -17.54 -11.52 -50.30
CA GLU A 541 -18.76 -11.70 -49.53
C GLU A 541 -19.36 -13.09 -49.80
N GLY A 542 -20.15 -13.58 -48.84
CA GLY A 542 -21.03 -14.75 -48.95
C GLY A 542 -20.73 -15.80 -47.88
N ALA A 543 -21.68 -16.49 -47.26
CA ALA A 543 -23.13 -16.41 -47.26
C ALA A 543 -23.64 -17.09 -45.97
N GLU A 544 -24.81 -16.69 -45.51
CA GLU A 544 -25.58 -17.32 -44.43
C GLU A 544 -25.95 -18.78 -44.77
N ARG A 545 -25.80 -19.70 -43.80
CA ARG A 545 -26.73 -20.83 -43.63
C ARG A 545 -26.93 -21.17 -42.16
N SER A 546 -28.20 -21.21 -41.81
CA SER A 546 -28.82 -21.64 -40.57
C SER A 546 -28.80 -23.17 -40.42
N VAL A 547 -28.46 -23.66 -39.22
CA VAL A 547 -28.94 -24.94 -38.70
C VAL A 547 -29.26 -24.75 -37.21
N GLN A 548 -30.52 -25.01 -36.88
CA GLN A 548 -31.09 -24.96 -35.54
C GLN A 548 -30.94 -26.30 -34.82
N GLN A 549 -30.78 -26.21 -33.49
CA GLN A 549 -31.14 -27.17 -32.44
C GLN A 549 -30.37 -28.50 -32.34
N GLN A 550 -29.65 -28.73 -31.24
CA GLN A 550 -30.11 -29.30 -29.96
C GLN A 550 -28.90 -29.50 -29.03
N GLY A 551 -29.02 -29.17 -27.75
CA GLY A 551 -27.97 -29.40 -26.75
C GLY A 551 -28.00 -28.40 -25.59
N ALA A 552 -29.07 -28.41 -24.81
CA ALA A 552 -29.12 -27.73 -23.52
C ALA A 552 -28.45 -28.60 -22.45
N ALA A 553 -27.39 -28.10 -21.80
CA ALA A 553 -27.17 -28.17 -20.35
C ALA A 553 -25.72 -27.74 -20.00
N GLN A 554 -25.61 -26.91 -18.96
CA GLN A 554 -24.40 -26.62 -18.17
C GLN A 554 -23.30 -25.74 -18.78
N ALA A 555 -23.37 -24.42 -18.53
CA ALA A 555 -22.23 -23.57 -18.15
C ALA A 555 -22.72 -22.13 -17.88
N GLY A 556 -23.39 -21.94 -16.75
CA GLY A 556 -23.84 -20.62 -16.29
C GLY A 556 -22.78 -19.90 -15.47
N GLN A 557 -21.77 -19.31 -16.12
CA GLN A 557 -21.02 -18.18 -15.57
C GLN A 557 -20.83 -17.14 -16.68
N ARG A 558 -21.85 -16.31 -16.88
CA ARG A 558 -21.73 -15.11 -17.71
C ARG A 558 -20.78 -14.14 -17.01
N HIS A 559 -19.63 -13.86 -17.63
CA HIS A 559 -18.90 -12.62 -17.40
C HIS A 559 -19.88 -11.45 -17.57
N ARG A 560 -20.28 -10.81 -16.46
CA ARG A 560 -20.89 -9.48 -16.51
C ARG A 560 -19.82 -8.56 -17.10
N ALA A 561 -20.08 -8.02 -18.30
CA ALA A 561 -19.34 -6.86 -18.78
C ALA A 561 -19.39 -5.79 -17.68
N GLN A 562 -18.23 -5.40 -17.17
CA GLN A 562 -18.15 -4.28 -16.23
C GLN A 562 -18.60 -3.03 -16.98
N VAL A 563 -19.80 -2.55 -16.67
CA VAL A 563 -20.26 -1.23 -17.12
C VAL A 563 -19.28 -0.22 -16.53
N LEU A 564 -18.61 0.55 -17.40
CA LEU A 564 -17.71 1.60 -16.95
C LEU A 564 -18.53 2.69 -16.24
N PRO A 565 -18.01 3.28 -15.15
CA PRO A 565 -18.70 4.36 -14.48
C PRO A 565 -18.92 5.54 -15.44
N THR A 566 -20.15 6.02 -15.49
CA THR A 566 -20.57 7.17 -16.31
C THR A 566 -20.78 8.39 -15.44
N VAL A 567 -20.49 9.57 -15.99
CA VAL A 567 -20.79 10.84 -15.32
C VAL A 567 -22.31 11.01 -15.19
N CYS A 568 -22.82 11.08 -13.96
CA CYS A 568 -24.21 11.38 -13.66
C CYS A 568 -24.49 12.88 -13.87
N TRP A 569 -25.23 13.22 -14.92
CA TRP A 569 -25.77 14.57 -15.11
C TRP A 569 -27.11 14.72 -14.38
N LEU A 570 -27.19 15.68 -13.48
CA LEU A 570 -28.36 16.00 -12.68
C LEU A 570 -29.13 17.15 -13.33
N HIS A 571 -30.45 16.98 -13.39
CA HIS A 571 -31.40 18.01 -13.80
C HIS A 571 -32.57 17.97 -12.79
N PRO A 572 -32.76 18.99 -11.94
CA PRO A 572 -33.78 19.00 -10.88
C PRO A 572 -35.19 18.64 -11.36
N ASN A 573 -35.54 19.02 -12.59
CA ASN A 573 -36.85 18.73 -13.19
C ASN A 573 -36.93 17.43 -14.03
N ARG A 574 -35.94 16.52 -13.97
CA ARG A 574 -36.00 15.19 -14.61
C ARG A 574 -35.53 14.10 -13.63
N PRO A 575 -36.26 12.98 -13.46
CA PRO A 575 -35.84 11.91 -12.58
C PRO A 575 -34.53 11.26 -13.07
N SER A 576 -33.59 10.98 -12.16
CA SER A 576 -32.33 10.28 -12.47
C SER A 576 -32.54 8.76 -12.50
N ASN A 577 -32.18 8.09 -13.60
CA ASN A 577 -32.40 6.65 -13.79
C ASN A 577 -31.31 5.72 -13.22
N SER A 578 -30.50 6.13 -12.23
CA SER A 578 -29.46 5.25 -11.68
C SER A 578 -29.21 5.43 -10.18
N ALA A 579 -29.10 4.30 -9.46
CA ALA A 579 -28.74 4.24 -8.04
C ALA A 579 -27.33 4.80 -7.73
N GLU A 580 -26.46 4.92 -8.75
CA GLU A 580 -25.14 5.56 -8.62
C GLU A 580 -25.22 7.09 -8.44
N CYS A 581 -26.28 7.75 -8.94
CA CYS A 581 -26.44 9.19 -8.78
C CYS A 581 -26.70 9.61 -7.32
N GLU A 582 -27.40 8.77 -6.53
CA GLU A 582 -27.60 9.02 -5.08
C GLU A 582 -26.28 8.95 -4.30
N ILE A 583 -25.36 8.09 -4.70
CA ILE A 583 -24.06 7.89 -4.03
C ILE A 583 -23.15 9.12 -4.21
N LEU A 584 -23.15 9.77 -5.38
CA LEU A 584 -22.33 10.96 -5.63
C LEU A 584 -22.91 12.25 -5.01
N SER A 585 -24.24 12.39 -4.95
CA SER A 585 -24.88 13.44 -4.13
C SER A 585 -24.55 13.23 -2.64
N SER A 586 -24.54 11.96 -2.17
CA SER A 586 -24.09 11.62 -0.82
C SER A 586 -22.58 11.86 -0.59
N ALA A 587 -21.76 12.00 -1.64
CA ALA A 587 -20.32 12.18 -1.50
C ALA A 587 -19.91 13.57 -0.98
N CYS A 588 -20.72 14.64 -1.18
CA CYS A 588 -20.49 15.88 -0.43
C CYS A 588 -20.69 15.67 1.10
N SER A 589 -21.28 14.54 1.56
CA SER A 589 -21.56 14.25 2.98
C SER A 589 -20.40 13.64 3.75
N ASN A 590 -19.53 12.89 3.08
CA ASN A 590 -18.46 12.15 3.76
C ASN A 590 -17.20 12.97 4.06
N ASN A 591 -17.14 14.24 3.61
CA ASN A 591 -16.04 15.15 3.93
C ASN A 591 -16.29 16.01 5.19
N ASN A 592 -17.45 15.89 5.84
CA ASN A 592 -17.72 16.47 7.17
C ASN A 592 -17.55 15.40 8.27
N TRP A 593 -16.31 14.99 8.53
CA TRP A 593 -15.92 14.58 9.90
C TRP A 593 -15.35 15.80 10.62
N LYS A 594 -16.18 16.84 10.75
CA LYS A 594 -16.05 17.92 11.72
C LYS A 594 -17.40 18.63 11.87
N SER A 595 -17.74 18.87 13.13
CA SER A 595 -18.88 19.62 13.68
C SER A 595 -20.29 19.05 13.44
N SER A 596 -20.70 18.16 14.35
CA SER A 596 -21.98 18.29 15.05
C SER A 596 -22.03 17.31 16.24
N SER A 597 -21.94 17.90 17.44
CA SER A 597 -22.30 17.40 18.78
C SER A 597 -21.51 16.23 19.36
#